data_AF-U1QMU0-F1
#
_entry.id   AF-U1QMU0-F1
#
_cell.length_a   1.000
_cell.length_b   1.000
_cell.length_c   1.000
_cell.angle_alpha   90.00
_cell.angle_beta   90.00
_cell.angle_gamma   90.00
#
_symmetry.space_group_name_H-M   'P 1'
#
loop_
_entity.id
_entity.type
_entity.pdbx_description
1 polymer ?
#
loop_
_entity_poly.entity_id
_entity_poly.type
_entity_poly.pdbx_seq_one_letter_code
_entity_poly.pdbx_strand_id
1 'polypeptide(L)' 'MVVEQERKRVAQLPVHSIGHIFCFGNVLVSPFLLGFCGENNVNLAFFTENGRFLGRLQGRQSGNVLLRRAQYRVSEQ' A
#
# COMPACT_ATOMS: atom_id res chain seq x y z
N MET A 1 -8.60 10.82 -1.28
CA MET A 1 -8.59 9.76 -2.30
C MET A 1 -10.00 9.60 -2.84
N VAL A 2 -10.16 9.42 -4.15
CA VAL A 2 -11.45 9.21 -4.80
C VAL A 2 -11.45 7.82 -5.43
N VAL A 3 -12.58 7.12 -5.33
CA VAL A 3 -12.82 5.85 -6.01
C VAL A 3 -13.85 6.10 -7.10
N GLU A 4 -13.53 5.66 -8.31
CA GLU A 4 -14.39 5.80 -9.49
C GLU A 4 -14.71 4.42 -10.08
N GLN A 5 -15.96 4.24 -10.47
CA GLN A 5 -16.45 3.08 -11.19
C GLN A 5 -17.30 3.58 -12.36
N GLU A 6 -17.07 3.08 -13.58
CA GLU A 6 -17.81 3.51 -14.78
C GLU A 6 -17.84 5.04 -14.97
N ARG A 7 -16.72 5.72 -14.67
CA ARG A 7 -16.58 7.20 -14.68
C ARG A 7 -17.49 7.95 -13.70
N LYS A 8 -18.09 7.25 -12.75
CA LYS A 8 -18.86 7.85 -11.65
C LYS A 8 -18.06 7.74 -10.35
N ARG A 9 -18.03 8.83 -9.59
CA ARG A 9 -17.44 8.85 -8.25
C ARG A 9 -18.35 8.06 -7.31
N VAL A 10 -17.83 6.95 -6.79
CA VAL A 10 -18.57 6.07 -5.86
C VAL A 10 -18.20 6.34 -4.41
N ALA A 11 -16.98 6.81 -4.15
CA ALA A 11 -16.54 7.17 -2.80
C ALA A 11 -15.45 8.23 -2.83
N GLN A 12 -15.40 9.02 -1.75
CA GLN A 12 -14.29 9.94 -1.47
C GLN A 12 -13.92 9.81 0.00
N LEU A 13 -12.66 9.45 0.26
CA LEU A 13 -12.17 9.11 1.59
C LEU A 13 -10.89 9.89 1.91
N PRO A 14 -10.72 10.37 3.14
CA PRO A 14 -9.48 10.99 3.59
C PRO A 14 -8.41 9.92 3.83
N VAL A 15 -7.18 10.16 3.33
CA VAL A 15 -6.10 9.16 3.37
C VAL A 15 -5.67 8.79 4.79
N HIS A 16 -5.69 9.74 5.72
CA HIS A 16 -5.24 9.54 7.10
C HIS A 16 -6.17 8.60 7.90
N SER A 17 -7.37 8.34 7.40
CA SER A 17 -8.31 7.38 7.98
C SER A 17 -8.12 5.95 7.48
N ILE A 18 -7.26 5.75 6.47
CA ILE A 18 -7.06 4.48 5.79
C ILE A 18 -5.68 3.94 6.14
N GLY A 19 -5.62 2.78 6.79
CA GLY A 19 -4.35 2.08 7.01
C GLY A 19 -3.85 1.34 5.76
N HIS A 20 -4.76 0.62 5.10
CA HIS A 20 -4.42 -0.30 4.01
C HIS A 20 -5.49 -0.30 2.92
N ILE A 21 -5.06 -0.46 1.67
CA ILE A 21 -5.92 -0.61 0.49
C ILE A 21 -5.52 -1.89 -0.22
N PHE A 22 -6.51 -2.75 -0.47
CA PHE A 22 -6.34 -4.02 -1.16
C PHE A 22 -7.09 -3.98 -2.49
N CYS A 23 -6.36 -4.07 -3.59
CA CYS A 23 -6.86 -4.00 -4.95
C CYS A 23 -6.95 -5.40 -5.54
N PHE A 24 -8.15 -5.85 -5.92
CA PHE A 24 -8.40 -7.17 -6.50
C PHE A 24 -8.77 -7.04 -7.97
N GLY A 25 -8.09 -7.79 -8.83
CA GLY A 25 -8.37 -7.80 -10.27
C GLY A 25 -7.90 -6.53 -10.98
N ASN A 26 -8.65 -6.11 -12.01
CA ASN A 26 -8.30 -4.97 -12.85
C ASN A 26 -8.65 -3.63 -12.19
N VAL A 27 -7.80 -3.19 -11.25
CA VAL A 27 -7.92 -1.89 -10.57
C VAL A 27 -6.77 -0.99 -11.01
N LEU A 28 -7.12 0.19 -11.53
CA LEU A 28 -6.13 1.19 -11.93
C LEU A 28 -5.91 2.19 -10.80
N VAL A 29 -4.65 2.42 -10.46
CA VAL A 29 -4.24 3.37 -9.42
C VAL A 29 -3.31 4.39 -10.06
N SER A 30 -3.60 5.67 -9.87
CA SER A 30 -2.79 6.73 -10.47
C SER A 30 -1.41 6.82 -9.80
N PRO A 31 -0.35 7.15 -10.55
CA PRO A 31 0.98 7.36 -9.97
C PRO A 31 1.00 8.39 -8.83
N PHE A 32 0.18 9.44 -8.92
CA PHE A 32 0.02 10.44 -7.87
C PHE A 32 -0.52 9.84 -6.57
N LEU A 33 -1.53 8.96 -6.67
CA LEU A 33 -2.07 8.28 -5.50
C LEU A 33 -1.06 7.29 -4.90
N LEU A 34 -0.28 6.59 -5.74
CA LEU A 34 0.81 5.72 -5.27
C LEU A 34 1.81 6.51 -4.42
N GLY A 35 2.34 7.62 -4.93
CA GLY A 35 3.29 8.46 -4.19
C GLY A 35 2.70 8.98 -2.88
N PHE A 36 1.47 9.49 -2.95
CA PHE A 36 0.76 10.02 -1.79
C PHE A 36 0.51 8.94 -0.71
N CYS A 37 0.12 7.73 -1.09
CA CYS A 37 -0.02 6.61 -0.16
C CYS A 37 1.33 6.22 0.46
N GLY A 38 2.41 6.20 -0.34
CA GLY A 38 3.75 5.90 0.13
C GLY A 38 4.28 6.90 1.18
N GLU A 39 3.95 8.18 1.07
CA GLU A 39 4.34 9.20 2.04
C GLU A 39 3.50 9.17 3.33
N ASN A 40 2.21 8.82 3.20
CA ASN A 40 1.28 8.76 4.33
C ASN A 40 1.26 7.40 5.04
N ASN A 41 2.23 6.52 4.76
CA ASN A 41 2.29 5.16 5.30
C ASN A 41 1.03 4.31 5.05
N VAL A 42 0.31 4.58 3.95
CA VAL A 42 -0.83 3.77 3.52
C VAL A 42 -0.33 2.64 2.64
N ASN A 43 -0.53 1.41 3.10
CA ASN A 43 -0.11 0.23 2.35
C ASN A 43 -1.07 -0.03 1.19
N LEU A 44 -0.52 -0.26 0.00
CA LEU A 44 -1.29 -0.60 -1.19
C LEU A 44 -0.87 -1.98 -1.67
N ALA A 45 -1.78 -2.94 -1.74
CA ALA A 45 -1.49 -4.29 -2.18
C ALA A 45 -2.42 -4.72 -3.32
N PHE A 46 -1.86 -5.44 -4.29
CA PHE A 46 -2.53 -5.91 -5.49
C PHE A 46 -2.66 -7.42 -5.49
N PHE A 47 -3.80 -7.90 -5.95
CA PHE A 47 -4.17 -9.31 -6.03
C PHE A 47 -4.86 -9.60 -7.36
N THR A 48 -4.81 -10.85 -7.79
CA THR A 48 -5.71 -11.33 -8.86
C THR A 48 -7.16 -11.31 -8.38
N GLU A 49 -8.10 -11.47 -9.32
CA GLU A 49 -9.53 -11.64 -9.00
C GLU A 49 -9.79 -12.81 -8.05
N ASN A 50 -8.95 -13.85 -8.12
CA ASN A 50 -9.02 -15.02 -7.25
C ASN A 50 -8.20 -14.86 -5.95
N GLY A 51 -7.75 -13.64 -5.62
CA GLY A 51 -7.05 -13.35 -4.36
C GLY A 51 -5.58 -13.76 -4.30
N ARG A 52 -4.94 -14.13 -5.42
CA ARG A 52 -3.50 -14.40 -5.44
C ARG A 52 -2.73 -13.10 -5.35
N PHE A 53 -1.82 -12.98 -4.39
CA PHE A 53 -0.95 -11.80 -4.22
C PHE A 53 -0.09 -11.56 -5.47
N LEU A 54 -0.09 -10.32 -5.95
CA LEU A 54 0.70 -9.88 -7.10
C LEU A 54 1.88 -9.00 -6.67
N GLY A 55 1.66 -8.13 -5.69
CA GLY A 55 2.67 -7.20 -5.23
C GLY A 55 2.08 -6.15 -4.31
N ARG A 56 2.95 -5.37 -3.67
CA ARG A 56 2.55 -4.23 -2.84
C ARG A 56 3.48 -3.05 -3.05
N LEU A 57 2.92 -1.86 -2.91
CA LEU A 57 3.69 -0.64 -2.79
C LEU A 57 4.14 -0.50 -1.33
N GLN A 58 5.42 -0.25 -1.15
CA GLN A 58 5.98 0.11 0.14
C GLN A 58 6.59 1.50 0.04
N GLY A 59 6.04 2.42 0.84
CA GLY A 59 6.55 3.77 0.98
C GLY A 59 7.93 3.81 1.62
N ARG A 60 8.47 5.02 1.79
CA ARG A 60 9.78 5.23 2.42
C ARG A 60 9.73 4.72 3.86
N GLN A 61 10.48 3.67 4.15
CA GLN A 61 10.66 3.22 5.53
C GLN A 61 11.72 4.05 6.25
N SER A 62 11.28 4.96 7.10
CA SER A 62 12.11 5.47 8.21
C SER A 62 12.03 4.42 9.33
N GLY A 63 13.14 3.73 9.60
CA GLY A 63 13.16 2.65 10.57
C GLY A 63 14.48 2.59 11.33
N ASN A 64 14.42 2.08 12.55
CA ASN A 64 15.58 2.00 13.45
C ASN A 64 16.62 1.02 12.89
N VAL A 65 17.76 1.57 12.45
CA VAL A 65 18.88 0.78 11.90
C VAL A 65 19.47 -0.17 12.94
N LEU A 66 19.51 0.23 14.23
CA LEU A 66 20.00 -0.63 15.31
C LEU A 66 19.10 -1.85 15.50
N LEU A 67 17.78 -1.66 15.46
CA LEU A 67 16.82 -2.76 15.54
C LEU A 67 17.00 -3.73 14.37
N ARG A 68 17.12 -3.22 13.13
CA ARG A 68 17.35 -4.07 11.94
C ARG A 68 18.63 -4.89 12.06
N ARG A 69 19.71 -4.31 12.59
CA ARG A 69 20.97 -5.04 12.83
C ARG A 69 20.82 -6.12 13.91
N ALA A 70 20.06 -5.84 14.97
CA ALA A 70 19.78 -6.83 16.01
C ALA A 70 18.95 -8.00 15.47
N GLN A 71 17.89 -7.72 14.70
CA GLN A 71 17.07 -8.73 14.04
C GLN A 71 17.89 -9.61 13.10
N TYR A 72 18.79 -9.00 12.31
CA TYR A 72 19.69 -9.75 11.43
C TYR A 72 20.60 -10.71 12.22
N ARG A 73 21.20 -10.25 13.33
CA ARG A 73 22.05 -11.12 14.17
C ARG A 73 21.30 -12.32 14.76
N VAL A 74 20.05 -12.14 15.17
CA VAL A 74 19.21 -13.23 15.71
C VAL A 74 18.83 -14.23 14.63
N SER A 75 18.65 -13.79 13.38
CA SER A 75 18.29 -14.68 12.27
C SER A 75 19.40 -15.65 11.84
N GLU A 76 20.65 -15.35 12.19
CA GLU A 76 21.83 -16.15 11.85
C GLU A 76 22.24 -17.12 12.99
N GLN A 77 21.46 -17.13 14.09
CA GLN A 77 21.58 -18.09 15.20
C GLN A 77 20.62 -19.27 15.00
#